data_AF-A0A0H4LV75-F1
#
_entry.id   AF-A0A0H4LV75-F1
#
_cell.length_a   1.000
_cell.length_b   1.000
_cell.length_c   1.000
_cell.angle_alpha   90.00
_cell.angle_beta   90.00
_cell.angle_gamma   90.00
#
_symmetry.space_group_name_H-M   'P 1'
#
loop_
_entity.id
_entity.type
_entity.pdbx_description
1 polymer ?
#
loop_
_entity_poly.entity_id
_entity_poly.type
_entity_poly.pdbx_seq_one_letter_code
_entity_poly.pdbx_strand_id
1 'polypeptide(L)'
;PFSDGIKLFSKEQIYLLNANYLIYYFSPIVSFILSLMVWMLIPYYFNLISFNLGLLFFFCCMKMGVYGIMIAGWSSNSNYSLLGGLRAVAQTISYEVSLKLIMLSCMIMVMNFNLIKFKLNQTLIWFIFLMFPLKLCWFSS
;
A
#
# COMPACT_ATOMS: atom_id res chain seq x y z
N PRO A 1 -19.67 10.94 8.22
CA PRO A 1 -18.83 11.03 6.99
C PRO A 1 -19.22 12.21 6.08
N PHE A 2 -20.51 12.40 5.77
CA PHE A 2 -20.94 13.47 4.87
C PHE A 2 -20.70 14.87 5.46
N SER A 3 -21.05 15.06 6.74
CA SER A 3 -20.77 16.29 7.50
C SER A 3 -19.28 16.64 7.57
N ASP A 4 -18.41 15.64 7.78
CA ASP A 4 -16.95 15.85 7.87
C ASP A 4 -16.35 16.22 6.52
N GLY A 5 -16.84 15.60 5.44
CA GLY A 5 -16.43 15.94 4.07
C GLY A 5 -16.74 17.39 3.74
N ILE A 6 -17.98 17.84 3.97
CA ILE A 6 -18.37 19.25 3.75
C ILE A 6 -17.49 20.18 4.59
N LYS A 7 -17.27 19.85 5.86
CA LYS A 7 -16.43 20.64 6.77
C LYS A 7 -14.99 20.80 6.26
N LEU A 8 -14.38 19.75 5.69
CA LEU A 8 -13.01 19.81 5.17
C LEU A 8 -12.92 20.63 3.88
N PHE A 9 -13.90 20.51 2.97
CA PHE A 9 -13.91 21.28 1.71
C PHE A 9 -14.26 22.76 1.91
N SER A 10 -15.06 23.10 2.92
CA SER A 10 -15.44 24.49 3.21
C SER A 10 -14.44 25.23 4.10
N LYS A 11 -13.42 24.55 4.64
CA LYS A 11 -12.43 25.16 5.53
C LYS A 11 -11.44 26.00 4.73
N GLU A 12 -11.04 27.14 5.29
CA GLU A 12 -10.01 28.01 4.70
C GLU A 12 -8.72 27.24 4.43
N GLN A 13 -8.17 27.42 3.23
CA GLN A 13 -6.92 26.79 2.81
C GLN A 13 -5.74 27.54 3.44
N ILE A 14 -4.95 26.82 4.23
CA ILE A 14 -3.73 27.37 4.85
C ILE A 14 -2.55 27.04 3.94
N TYR A 15 -1.96 28.06 3.31
CA TYR A 15 -0.75 27.89 2.51
C TYR A 15 0.50 27.94 3.41
N LEU A 16 1.39 26.96 3.28
CA LEU A 16 2.68 26.97 3.96
C LEU A 16 3.67 27.87 3.19
N LEU A 17 4.12 28.94 3.83
CA LEU A 17 5.05 29.92 3.23
C LEU A 17 6.45 29.33 2.98
N ASN A 18 6.90 28.37 3.79
CA ASN A 18 8.25 27.82 3.73
C ASN A 18 8.34 26.47 2.98
N ALA A 19 7.22 25.94 2.46
CA ALA A 19 7.19 24.61 1.84
C ALA A 19 7.48 24.65 0.34
N ASN A 20 8.01 23.54 -0.19
CA ASN A 20 8.13 23.30 -1.63
C ASN A 20 6.73 22.99 -2.21
N TYR A 21 6.01 24.04 -2.60
CA TYR A 21 4.59 24.01 -2.97
C TYR A 21 4.25 22.90 -3.99
N LEU A 22 4.91 22.87 -5.15
CA LEU A 22 4.59 21.91 -6.21
C LEU A 22 4.69 20.46 -5.71
N ILE A 23 5.81 20.13 -5.06
CA ILE A 23 6.11 18.78 -4.60
C ILE A 23 5.14 18.38 -3.47
N TYR A 24 4.81 19.32 -2.58
CA TYR A 24 3.87 19.08 -1.49
C TYR A 24 2.47 18.73 -2.00
N TYR A 25 1.96 19.46 -3.00
CA TYR A 25 0.63 19.19 -3.60
C TYR A 25 0.59 17.91 -4.44
N PHE A 26 1.65 17.57 -5.17
CA PHE A 26 1.69 16.34 -5.97
C PHE A 26 1.85 15.07 -5.12
N SER A 27 2.53 15.16 -3.98
CA SER A 27 2.79 13.99 -3.13
C SER A 27 1.53 13.19 -2.69
N PRO A 28 0.42 13.81 -2.21
CA PRO A 28 -0.80 13.07 -1.89
C PRO A 28 -1.53 12.53 -3.13
N ILE A 29 -1.39 13.19 -4.28
CA ILE A 29 -2.01 12.73 -5.54
C ILE A 29 -1.36 11.41 -5.98
N VAL A 30 -0.03 11.35 -5.95
CA VAL A 30 0.72 10.13 -6.31
C VAL A 30 0.40 8.98 -5.37
N SER A 31 0.36 9.22 -4.05
CA SER A 31 0.05 8.16 -3.09
C SER A 31 -1.38 7.63 -3.24
N PHE A 32 -2.34 8.50 -3.55
CA PHE A 32 -3.70 8.10 -3.84
C PHE A 32 -3.83 7.29 -5.14
N ILE A 33 -3.13 7.67 -6.20
CA ILE A 33 -3.14 6.89 -7.46
C ILE A 33 -2.53 5.50 -7.23
N LEU A 34 -1.42 5.41 -6.49
CA LEU A 34 -0.78 4.13 -6.17
C LEU A 34 -1.71 3.21 -5.37
N SER A 35 -2.48 3.74 -4.41
CA SER A 35 -3.43 2.93 -3.65
C SER A 35 -4.54 2.39 -4.56
N LEU A 36 -5.08 3.20 -5.48
CA LEU A 36 -6.08 2.75 -6.45
C LEU A 36 -5.54 1.66 -7.41
N MET A 37 -4.28 1.77 -7.84
CA MET A 37 -3.65 0.76 -8.71
C MET A 37 -3.57 -0.61 -8.04
N VAL A 38 -3.31 -0.66 -6.73
CA VAL A 38 -3.31 -1.92 -5.96
C VAL A 38 -4.69 -2.59 -5.97
N TRP A 39 -5.76 -1.81 -5.89
CA TRP A 39 -7.13 -2.35 -5.87
C TRP A 39 -7.54 -3.01 -7.19
N MET A 40 -6.97 -2.59 -8.32
CA MET A 40 -7.29 -3.19 -9.63
C MET A 40 -6.86 -4.66 -9.75
N LEU A 41 -5.93 -5.11 -8.91
CA LEU A 41 -5.37 -6.47 -8.94
C LEU A 41 -6.22 -7.51 -8.21
N ILE A 42 -7.12 -7.05 -7.33
CA ILE A 42 -7.83 -7.93 -6.42
C ILE A 42 -8.87 -8.75 -7.21
N PRO A 43 -8.84 -10.10 -7.12
CA PRO A 43 -9.74 -10.97 -7.88
C PRO A 43 -11.17 -10.96 -7.35
N TYR A 44 -11.95 -9.95 -7.75
CA TYR A 44 -13.40 -9.91 -7.55
C TYR A 44 -14.14 -10.92 -8.44
N TYR A 45 -15.48 -10.96 -8.36
CA TYR A 45 -16.31 -11.79 -9.24
C TYR A 45 -16.11 -11.41 -10.71
N PHE A 46 -16.06 -10.10 -11.00
CA PHE A 46 -15.59 -9.56 -12.27
C PHE A 46 -14.20 -8.99 -12.03
N ASN A 47 -13.17 -9.71 -12.45
CA ASN A 47 -11.81 -9.22 -12.28
C ASN A 47 -11.54 -8.09 -13.28
N LEU A 48 -11.07 -6.93 -12.80
CA LEU A 48 -10.82 -5.76 -13.66
C LEU A 48 -9.60 -5.98 -14.56
N ILE A 49 -8.48 -6.43 -13.98
CA ILE A 49 -7.25 -6.72 -14.72
C ILE A 49 -6.63 -8.02 -14.19
N SER A 50 -6.27 -8.92 -15.09
CA SER A 50 -5.55 -10.16 -14.76
C SER A 50 -4.12 -10.11 -15.28
N PHE A 51 -3.14 -10.17 -14.38
CA PHE A 51 -1.73 -10.31 -14.73
C PHE A 51 -1.19 -11.68 -14.35
N ASN A 52 -0.31 -12.24 -15.19
CA ASN A 52 0.43 -13.46 -14.85
C ASN A 52 1.36 -13.25 -13.65
N LEU A 53 1.92 -12.04 -13.50
CA LEU A 53 2.82 -11.64 -12.41
C LEU A 53 2.13 -10.66 -11.44
N GLY A 54 0.83 -10.88 -11.16
CA GLY A 54 0.01 -9.95 -10.36
C GLY A 54 0.59 -9.65 -8.97
N LEU A 55 1.13 -10.65 -8.28
CA LEU A 55 1.75 -10.44 -6.96
C LEU A 55 3.07 -9.63 -7.03
N LEU A 56 3.88 -9.81 -8.08
CA LEU A 56 5.10 -9.01 -8.24
C LEU A 56 4.75 -7.54 -8.49
N PHE A 57 3.72 -7.28 -9.29
CA PHE A 57 3.23 -5.92 -9.52
C PHE A 57 2.71 -5.28 -8.21
N PHE A 58 2.00 -6.05 -7.37
CA PHE A 58 1.60 -5.60 -6.03
C PHE A 58 2.81 -5.12 -5.20
N PHE A 59 3.91 -5.89 -5.17
CA PHE A 59 5.12 -5.46 -4.46
C PHE A 59 5.79 -4.23 -5.06
N CYS A 60 5.74 -4.06 -6.39
CA CYS A 60 6.25 -2.84 -7.03
C CYS A 60 5.46 -1.60 -6.60
N CYS A 61 4.12 -1.67 -6.57
CA CYS A 61 3.28 -0.57 -6.13
C CYS A 61 3.51 -0.21 -4.65
N MET A 62 3.65 -1.22 -3.78
CA MET A 62 3.95 -0.99 -2.36
C MET A 62 5.30 -0.30 -2.15
N LYS A 63 6.36 -0.73 -2.88
CA LYS A 63 7.66 -0.02 -2.87
C LYS A 63 7.53 1.44 -3.31
N MET A 64 6.75 1.70 -4.36
CA MET A 64 6.54 3.05 -4.87
C MET A 64 5.80 3.95 -3.85
N GLY A 65 4.88 3.38 -3.06
CA GLY A 65 4.10 4.12 -2.07
C GLY A 65 4.95 4.80 -0.98
N VAL A 66 6.07 4.18 -0.60
CA VAL A 66 7.00 4.72 0.42
C VAL A 66 7.59 6.07 -0.01
N TYR A 67 7.86 6.24 -1.32
CA TYR A 67 8.40 7.50 -1.84
C TYR A 67 7.41 8.66 -1.71
N GLY A 68 6.11 8.41 -1.83
CA GLY A 68 5.09 9.45 -1.61
C GLY A 68 5.17 10.05 -0.21
N ILE A 69 5.36 9.20 0.81
CA ILE A 69 5.47 9.63 2.22
C ILE A 69 6.77 10.41 2.44
N MET A 70 7.88 9.94 1.90
CA MET A 70 9.18 10.59 2.01
C MET A 70 9.15 12.00 1.39
N ILE A 71 8.61 12.11 0.18
CA ILE A 71 8.52 13.37 -0.57
C ILE A 71 7.59 14.37 0.13
N ALA A 72 6.45 13.91 0.68
CA ALA A 72 5.55 14.74 1.47
C ALA A 72 6.22 15.28 2.74
N GLY A 73 6.96 14.43 3.46
CA GLY A 73 7.69 14.82 4.66
C GLY A 73 8.75 15.88 4.38
N TRP A 74 9.56 15.67 3.34
CA TRP A 74 10.64 16.59 2.95
C TRP A 74 10.12 17.93 2.41
N SER A 75 9.09 17.92 1.55
CA SER A 75 8.57 19.13 0.92
C SER A 75 7.93 20.13 1.88
N SER A 76 7.48 19.69 3.06
CA SER A 76 6.87 20.55 4.08
C SER A 76 7.85 21.45 4.85
N ASN A 77 9.17 21.24 4.68
CA ASN A 77 10.24 22.08 5.23
C ASN A 77 10.15 22.39 6.74
N SER A 78 9.69 21.42 7.55
CA SER A 78 9.74 21.50 9.02
C SER A 78 10.51 20.31 9.59
N ASN A 79 11.36 20.52 10.59
CA ASN A 79 12.18 19.45 11.15
C ASN A 79 11.32 18.33 11.76
N TYR A 80 10.17 18.66 12.35
CA TYR A 80 9.27 17.67 12.94
C TYR A 80 8.58 16.80 11.89
N SER A 81 8.10 17.40 10.80
CA SER A 81 7.47 16.66 9.70
C SER A 81 8.48 15.78 8.97
N LEU A 82 9.71 16.25 8.77
CA LEU A 82 10.79 15.45 8.18
C LEU A 82 11.12 14.23 9.04
N LEU A 83 11.33 14.42 10.36
CA LEU A 83 11.59 13.31 11.29
C LEU A 83 10.39 12.35 11.41
N GLY A 84 9.16 12.85 11.33
CA GLY A 84 7.96 12.03 11.25
C GLY A 84 7.92 11.19 9.97
N GLY A 85 8.21 11.80 8.82
CA GLY A 85 8.27 11.14 7.53
C GLY A 85 9.34 10.05 7.48
N LEU A 86 10.55 10.33 7.97
CA LEU A 86 11.64 9.34 8.02
C LEU A 86 11.31 8.15 8.93
N ARG A 87 10.65 8.38 10.07
CA ARG A 87 10.18 7.29 10.95
C ARG A 87 9.14 6.41 10.27
N ALA A 88 8.17 7.02 9.58
CA ALA A 88 7.17 6.27 8.81
C ALA A 88 7.80 5.47 7.65
N VAL A 89 8.80 6.04 6.97
CA VAL A 89 9.55 5.35 5.91
C VAL A 89 10.32 4.14 6.47
N ALA A 90 11.05 4.32 7.58
CA ALA A 90 11.76 3.21 8.22
C ALA A 90 10.81 2.08 8.65
N GLN A 91 9.65 2.45 9.21
CA GLN A 91 8.61 1.51 9.60
C GLN A 91 8.07 0.74 8.38
N THR A 92 7.60 1.46 7.36
CA THR A 92 7.00 0.83 6.16
C THR A 92 7.97 -0.10 5.44
N ILE A 93 9.24 0.28 5.27
CA ILE A 93 10.25 -0.59 4.65
C ILE A 93 10.49 -1.86 5.48
N SER A 94 10.55 -1.74 6.81
CA SER A 94 10.81 -2.90 7.69
C SER A 94 9.70 -3.95 7.59
N TYR A 95 8.43 -3.51 7.54
CA TYR A 95 7.27 -4.39 7.39
C TYR A 95 7.12 -4.91 5.95
N GLU A 96 7.59 -4.17 4.95
CA GLU A 96 7.50 -4.61 3.56
C GLU A 96 8.37 -5.86 3.29
N VAL A 97 9.50 -6.01 4.00
CA VAL A 97 10.38 -7.18 3.86
C VAL A 97 9.71 -8.42 4.42
N SER A 98 9.14 -8.35 5.63
CA SER A 98 8.43 -9.49 6.24
C SER A 98 7.17 -9.86 5.44
N LEU A 99 6.40 -8.88 4.99
CA LEU A 99 5.24 -9.08 4.12
C LEU A 99 5.60 -9.88 2.86
N LYS A 100 6.69 -9.52 2.17
CA LYS A 100 7.14 -10.21 0.96
C LYS A 100 7.49 -11.67 1.22
N LEU A 101 8.22 -11.94 2.29
CA LEU A 101 8.63 -13.31 2.64
C LEU A 101 7.42 -14.20 2.96
N ILE A 102 6.47 -13.68 3.73
CA ILE A 102 5.25 -14.42 4.10
C ILE A 102 4.36 -14.65 2.87
N MET A 103 4.17 -13.64 2.01
CA MET A 103 3.38 -13.82 0.79
C MET A 103 4.06 -14.77 -0.20
N LEU A 104 5.40 -14.79 -0.26
CA LEU A 104 6.13 -15.72 -1.10
C LEU A 104 5.93 -17.18 -0.64
N SER A 105 5.91 -17.44 0.67
CA SER A 105 5.68 -18.79 1.19
C SER A 105 4.28 -19.30 0.86
N CYS A 106 3.26 -18.43 0.89
CA CYS A 106 1.92 -18.76 0.42
C CYS A 106 1.89 -19.06 -1.10
N MET A 107 2.70 -18.38 -1.90
CA MET A 107 2.74 -18.57 -3.35
C MET A 107 3.45 -19.86 -3.78
N ILE A 108 4.38 -20.37 -2.98
CA ILE A 108 4.99 -21.70 -3.21
C ILE A 108 3.90 -22.78 -3.25
N MET A 109 2.84 -22.67 -2.45
CA MET A 109 1.71 -23.63 -2.48
C MET A 109 0.89 -23.57 -3.78
N VAL A 110 0.90 -22.43 -4.48
CA VAL A 110 0.13 -22.20 -5.71
C VAL A 110 0.97 -22.42 -6.97
N MET A 111 2.30 -22.39 -6.84
CA MET A 111 3.28 -22.52 -7.93
C MET A 111 3.07 -21.52 -9.08
N ASN A 112 2.36 -20.41 -8.82
CA ASN A 112 2.09 -19.35 -9.79
C ASN A 112 1.94 -18.00 -9.07
N PHE A 113 2.31 -16.90 -9.75
CA PHE A 113 2.20 -15.53 -9.22
C PHE A 113 0.88 -14.82 -9.55
N ASN A 114 -0.05 -15.50 -10.23
CA ASN A 114 -1.35 -14.95 -10.61
C ASN A 114 -2.34 -15.04 -9.43
N LEU A 115 -2.91 -13.91 -9.03
CA LEU A 115 -3.87 -13.81 -7.93
C LEU A 115 -5.19 -14.56 -8.20
N ILE A 116 -5.57 -14.76 -9.46
CA ILE A 116 -6.76 -15.57 -9.79
C ILE A 116 -6.51 -17.04 -9.44
N LYS A 117 -5.33 -17.57 -9.79
CA LYS A 117 -4.94 -18.94 -9.45
C LYS A 117 -4.86 -19.12 -7.93
N PHE A 118 -4.41 -18.08 -7.22
CA PHE A 118 -4.42 -18.07 -5.75
C PHE A 118 -5.83 -18.23 -5.16
N LYS A 119 -6.84 -17.56 -5.72
CA LYS A 119 -8.25 -17.72 -5.31
C LYS A 119 -8.79 -19.12 -5.63
N LEU A 120 -8.50 -19.65 -6.82
CA LEU A 120 -8.98 -20.97 -7.24
C LEU A 120 -8.42 -22.10 -6.36
N ASN A 121 -7.15 -22.00 -5.94
CA ASN A 121 -6.54 -23.02 -5.07
C ASN A 121 -7.10 -23.02 -3.64
N GLN A 122 -7.84 -21.99 -3.22
CA GLN A 122 -8.47 -21.90 -1.90
C GLN A 122 -9.92 -22.45 -1.86
N THR A 123 -10.38 -23.06 -2.95
CA THR A 123 -11.77 -23.57 -3.07
C THR A 123 -12.09 -24.68 -2.08
N LEU A 124 -11.15 -25.61 -1.83
CA LEU A 124 -11.35 -26.74 -0.92
C LEU A 124 -11.06 -26.36 0.54
N ILE A 125 -9.84 -25.91 0.82
CA ILE A 125 -9.38 -25.54 2.15
C ILE A 125 -8.72 -24.16 2.06
N TRP A 126 -9.08 -23.27 2.98
CA TRP A 126 -8.46 -21.96 3.05
C TRP A 126 -7.03 -22.06 3.57
N PHE A 127 -6.11 -21.31 2.95
CA PHE A 127 -4.71 -21.27 3.39
C PHE A 127 -4.52 -20.75 4.82
N ILE A 128 -5.53 -20.06 5.36
CA ILE A 128 -5.59 -19.66 6.77
C ILE A 128 -5.44 -20.86 7.72
N PHE A 129 -6.08 -21.99 7.41
CA PHE A 129 -6.02 -23.18 8.25
C PHE A 129 -4.71 -23.96 8.07
N LEU A 130 -4.23 -24.04 6.83
CA LEU A 130 -2.98 -24.72 6.50
C LEU A 130 -1.75 -24.00 7.06
N MET A 131 -1.74 -22.66 7.02
CA MET A 131 -0.60 -21.82 7.35
C MET A 131 -0.92 -20.89 8.54
N PHE A 132 -1.46 -21.45 9.62
CA PHE A 132 -1.94 -20.67 10.76
C PHE A 132 -0.87 -19.75 11.39
N PRO A 133 0.38 -20.20 11.65
CA PRO A 133 1.41 -19.31 12.20
C PRO A 133 1.75 -18.16 11.26
N LEU A 134 1.85 -18.45 9.96
CA LEU A 134 2.17 -17.44 8.94
C LEU A 134 1.06 -16.40 8.81
N LYS A 135 -0.22 -16.79 8.96
CA LYS A 135 -1.33 -15.83 9.03
C LYS A 135 -1.15 -14.86 10.20
N LEU A 136 -0.77 -15.35 11.39
CA LEU A 136 -0.59 -14.49 12.55
C LEU A 136 0.56 -13.50 12.32
N CYS A 137 1.68 -13.98 11.78
CA CYS A 137 2.78 -13.10 11.38
C CYS A 137 2.33 -12.07 10.34
N TRP A 138 1.53 -12.49 9.34
CA TRP A 138 1.04 -11.61 8.29
C TRP A 138 0.12 -10.51 8.82
N PHE A 139 -0.74 -10.83 9.80
CA PHE A 139 -1.61 -9.83 10.42
C PHE A 139 -0.83 -8.82 11.27
N SER A 140 0.30 -9.24 11.85
CA SER A 140 1.17 -8.36 12.64
C SER A 140 2.10 -7.49 11.79
N SER A 141 2.33 -7.87 10.53
CA SER A 141 3.26 -7.23 9.60
C SER A 141 2.56 -6.27 8.64
#